data_AF-X1AW71-F1
#
_entry.id   AF-X1AW71-F1
#
_cell.length_a   1.000
_cell.length_b   1.000
_cell.length_c   1.000
_cell.angle_alpha   90.00
_cell.angle_beta   90.00
_cell.angle_gamma   90.00
#
_symmetry.space_group_name_H-M   'P 1'
#
loop_
_entity.id
_entity.type
_entity.pdbx_description
1 polymer ?
#
loop_
_entity_poly.entity_id
_entity_poly.type
_entity_poly.pdbx_seq_one_letter_code
_entity_poly.pdbx_strand_id
1 'polypeptide(L)'
;MIGILHGGQSKDNKEFRGQVEWELYGLDNATMVVYYFQPDTKSPISLLELGMHVRSGKAIVCCPEGYIKKGNVDVTCKYYRVPVYETLDGLKDALVKIVE
;
A
#
# COMPACT_ATOMS: atom_id res chain seq x y z
N MET A 1 3.73 5.13 3.71
CA MET A 1 3.01 4.87 4.97
C MET A 1 3.71 5.66 6.07
N ILE A 2 3.03 6.64 6.66
CA ILE A 2 3.58 7.45 7.76
C ILE A 2 3.19 6.73 9.04
N GLY A 3 4.12 5.92 9.57
CA GLY A 3 3.93 5.17 10.80
C GLY A 3 5.24 5.12 11.57
N ILE A 4 5.58 6.21 12.26
CA ILE A 4 6.78 6.30 13.08
C ILE A 4 6.34 6.29 14.55
N LEU A 5 6.15 5.10 15.12
CA LEU A 5 6.20 4.91 16.57
C LEU A 5 7.05 3.68 16.87
N HIS A 6 8.14 3.89 17.61
CA HIS A 6 9.13 2.85 17.98
C HIS A 6 8.69 2.04 19.22
N GLY A 7 7.39 1.81 19.40
CA GLY A 7 6.81 1.09 20.54
C GLY A 7 6.63 -0.42 20.30
N GLY A 8 6.32 -1.17 21.36
CA GLY A 8 6.01 -2.59 21.25
C GLY A 8 4.75 -2.86 20.43
N GLN A 9 4.81 -3.86 19.52
CA GLN A 9 3.70 -4.29 18.66
C GLN A 9 2.71 -5.21 19.40
N SER A 10 2.11 -4.70 20.46
CA SER A 10 1.00 -5.36 21.15
C SER A 10 -0.28 -4.58 20.94
N LYS A 11 -1.40 -5.26 20.66
CA LYS A 11 -2.74 -4.65 20.59
C LYS A 11 -3.15 -3.93 21.88
N ASP A 12 -2.53 -4.27 23.01
CA ASP A 12 -2.81 -3.67 24.31
C ASP A 12 -2.00 -2.37 24.53
N ASN A 13 -0.99 -2.09 23.68
CA ASN A 13 -0.35 -0.79 23.60
C ASN A 13 -1.28 0.19 22.87
N LYS A 14 -1.84 1.15 23.62
CA LYS A 14 -2.83 2.10 23.10
C LYS A 14 -2.30 2.98 21.97
N GLU A 15 -1.03 3.36 21.99
CA GLU A 15 -0.43 4.20 20.95
C GLU A 15 -0.30 3.43 19.63
N PHE A 16 0.26 2.21 19.71
CA PHE A 16 0.34 1.31 18.57
C PHE A 16 -1.04 0.98 18.00
N ARG A 17 -2.00 0.62 18.87
CA ARG A 17 -3.37 0.32 18.43
C ARG A 17 -4.01 1.52 17.75
N GLY A 18 -3.89 2.70 18.34
CA GLY A 18 -4.45 3.93 17.77
C GLY A 18 -3.85 4.26 16.40
N GLN A 19 -2.55 4.03 16.20
CA GLN A 19 -1.92 4.18 14.89
C GLN A 19 -2.52 3.20 13.86
N VAL A 20 -2.59 1.91 14.20
CA VAL A 20 -3.14 0.89 13.29
C VAL A 20 -4.60 1.17 12.97
N GLU A 21 -5.42 1.52 13.97
CA GLU A 21 -6.83 1.88 13.78
C GLU A 21 -7.00 3.13 12.91
N TRP A 22 -6.13 4.13 13.07
CA TRP A 22 -6.12 5.32 12.23
C TRP A 22 -5.76 5.02 10.77
N GLU A 23 -4.73 4.19 10.54
CA GLU A 23 -4.32 3.76 9.20
C GLU A 23 -5.46 2.98 8.51
N LEU A 24 -6.07 2.02 9.21
CA LEU A 24 -7.21 1.24 8.70
C LEU A 24 -8.41 2.13 8.37
N TYR A 25 -8.78 3.04 9.27
CA TYR A 25 -9.89 3.97 9.02
C TYR A 25 -9.64 4.84 7.79
N GLY A 26 -8.42 5.35 7.62
CA GLY A 26 -8.02 6.12 6.45
C GLY A 26 -8.12 5.30 5.16
N LEU A 27 -7.59 4.08 5.18
CA LEU A 27 -7.68 3.16 4.04
C LEU A 27 -9.13 2.86 3.65
N ASP A 28 -10.01 2.55 4.61
CA ASP A 28 -11.42 2.25 4.37
C ASP A 28 -12.17 3.41 3.71
N ASN A 29 -11.93 4.64 4.18
CA ASN A 29 -12.66 5.84 3.74
C ASN A 29 -12.05 6.54 2.52
N ALA A 30 -10.87 6.14 2.07
CA ALA A 30 -10.25 6.73 0.89
C ALA A 30 -11.01 6.37 -0.39
N THR A 31 -11.12 7.33 -1.32
CA THR A 31 -11.63 7.09 -2.69
C THR A 31 -10.58 6.43 -3.59
N MET A 32 -9.30 6.59 -3.24
CA MET A 32 -8.14 6.04 -3.93
C MET A 32 -7.03 5.78 -2.91
N VAL A 33 -6.37 4.63 -3.01
CA VAL A 33 -5.25 4.23 -2.15
C VAL A 33 -4.05 3.91 -3.02
N VAL A 34 -2.95 4.63 -2.79
CA VAL A 34 -1.70 4.48 -3.53
C VAL A 34 -0.69 3.73 -2.68
N TYR A 35 -0.29 2.54 -3.13
CA TYR A 35 0.73 1.72 -2.49
C TYR A 35 2.07 1.91 -3.17
N TYR A 36 3.12 2.12 -2.39
CA TYR A 36 4.50 2.10 -2.87
C TYR A 36 5.30 1.04 -2.13
N PHE A 37 5.78 0.04 -2.87
CA PHE A 37 6.66 -1.00 -2.35
C PHE A 37 8.11 -0.68 -2.68
N GLN A 38 8.79 0.00 -1.76
CA GLN A 38 10.17 0.41 -1.95
C GLN A 38 11.12 -0.81 -2.07
N PRO A 39 12.10 -0.79 -2.99
CA PRO A 39 13.17 -1.78 -3.06
C PRO A 39 13.87 -1.97 -1.71
N ASP A 40 14.36 -3.18 -1.45
CA ASP A 40 15.09 -3.54 -0.23
C ASP A 40 14.31 -3.41 1.09
N THR A 41 12.99 -3.20 1.03
CA THR A 41 12.09 -3.23 2.20
C THR A 41 11.31 -4.54 2.28
N LYS A 42 10.89 -4.92 3.51
CA LYS A 42 9.97 -6.07 3.69
C LYS A 42 8.51 -5.67 3.47
N SER A 43 8.12 -4.48 3.93
CA SER A 43 6.77 -3.91 3.84
C SER A 43 5.62 -4.90 4.12
N PRO A 44 5.65 -5.70 5.20
CA PRO A 44 4.66 -6.75 5.44
C PRO A 44 3.26 -6.18 5.72
N ILE A 45 3.18 -5.02 6.37
CA ILE A 45 1.89 -4.37 6.68
C ILE A 45 1.29 -3.79 5.40
N SER A 46 2.06 -3.09 4.56
CA SER A 46 1.58 -2.61 3.26
C SER A 46 1.07 -3.75 2.37
N LEU A 47 1.72 -4.92 2.43
CA LEU A 47 1.29 -6.09 1.66
C LEU A 47 -0.04 -6.67 2.19
N LEU A 48 -0.22 -6.70 3.51
CA LEU A 48 -1.49 -7.06 4.15
C LEU A 48 -2.62 -6.09 3.74
N GLU A 49 -2.36 -4.79 3.80
CA GLU A 49 -3.31 -3.74 3.42
C GLU A 49 -3.70 -3.80 1.95
N LEU A 50 -2.73 -4.03 1.07
CA LEU A 50 -3.03 -4.29 -0.34
C LEU A 50 -3.99 -5.48 -0.44
N GLY A 51 -3.73 -6.59 0.24
CA GLY A 51 -4.61 -7.75 0.26
C GLY A 51 -6.05 -7.45 0.69
N MET A 52 -6.24 -6.56 1.68
CA MET A 52 -7.57 -6.15 2.16
C MET A 52 -8.33 -5.30 1.12
N HIS A 53 -7.63 -4.45 0.37
CA HIS A 53 -8.26 -3.49 -0.53
C HIS A 53 -8.09 -3.78 -2.03
N VAL A 54 -7.35 -4.81 -2.43
CA VAL A 54 -7.04 -5.10 -3.85
C VAL A 54 -8.31 -5.26 -4.71
N ARG A 55 -9.42 -5.72 -4.11
CA ARG A 55 -10.71 -5.94 -4.79
C ARG A 55 -11.65 -4.73 -4.78
N SER A 56 -11.30 -3.66 -4.07
CA SER A 56 -12.19 -2.52 -3.86
C SER A 56 -12.27 -1.57 -5.06
N GLY A 57 -11.39 -1.72 -6.05
CA GLY A 57 -11.29 -0.82 -7.20
C GLY A 57 -10.58 0.51 -6.92
N LYS A 58 -10.19 0.77 -5.66
CA LYS A 58 -9.50 2.02 -5.26
C LYS A 58 -7.97 1.91 -5.23
N ALA A 59 -7.42 0.71 -5.40
CA ALA A 59 -5.99 0.47 -5.27
C ALA A 59 -5.22 0.87 -6.53
N ILE A 60 -4.09 1.56 -6.36
CA ILE A 60 -3.08 1.83 -7.37
C ILE A 60 -1.72 1.47 -6.77
N VAL A 61 -0.87 0.75 -7.50
CA VAL A 61 0.38 0.21 -6.95
C VAL A 61 1.58 0.74 -7.75
N CYS A 62 2.64 1.13 -7.05
CA CYS A 62 3.98 1.23 -7.58
C CYS A 62 4.86 0.19 -6.89
N CYS A 63 5.46 -0.71 -7.66
CA CYS A 63 6.28 -1.81 -7.16
C CYS A 63 7.51 -1.99 -8.07
N PRO A 64 8.55 -1.15 -7.90
CA PRO A 64 9.79 -1.28 -8.66
C PRO A 64 10.48 -2.62 -8.43
N GLU A 65 11.38 -2.96 -9.36
CA GLU A 65 12.33 -4.06 -9.19
C GLU A 65 13.12 -3.95 -7.87
N GLY A 66 13.40 -5.08 -7.23
CA GLY A 66 14.09 -5.12 -5.93
C GLY A 66 13.16 -5.16 -4.70
N TYR A 67 11.84 -5.07 -4.84
CA TYR A 67 10.94 -5.43 -3.75
C TYR A 67 10.84 -6.96 -3.59
N ILE A 68 11.13 -7.48 -2.40
CA ILE A 68 11.28 -8.93 -2.13
C ILE A 68 10.02 -9.78 -2.45
N LYS A 69 8.83 -9.16 -2.48
CA LYS A 69 7.57 -9.82 -2.84
C LYS A 69 6.98 -9.34 -4.16
N LYS A 70 7.75 -8.69 -5.03
CA LYS A 70 7.29 -8.14 -6.32
C LYS A 70 6.49 -9.16 -7.14
N GLY A 71 7.00 -10.38 -7.34
CA GLY A 71 6.26 -11.41 -8.08
C GLY A 71 4.87 -11.74 -7.52
N ASN A 72 4.67 -11.68 -6.20
CA ASN A 72 3.35 -11.86 -5.59
C ASN A 72 2.46 -10.64 -5.85
N VAL A 73 3.01 -9.43 -5.74
CA VAL A 73 2.30 -8.18 -6.06
C VAL A 73 1.86 -8.18 -7.51
N ASP A 74 2.76 -8.49 -8.45
CA ASP A 74 2.48 -8.48 -9.89
C ASP A 74 1.40 -9.48 -10.26
N VAL A 75 1.50 -10.74 -9.80
CA VAL A 75 0.48 -11.77 -10.08
C VAL A 75 -0.87 -11.39 -9.48
N THR A 76 -0.89 -10.93 -8.22
CA THR A 76 -2.12 -10.56 -7.52
C THR A 76 -2.80 -9.36 -8.19
N CYS A 77 -2.04 -8.30 -8.47
CA CYS A 77 -2.57 -7.09 -9.10
C CYS A 77 -3.04 -7.38 -10.53
N LYS A 78 -2.30 -8.18 -11.31
CA LYS A 78 -2.73 -8.63 -12.64
C LYS A 78 -4.05 -9.41 -12.57
N TYR A 79 -4.17 -10.34 -11.62
CA TYR A 79 -5.39 -11.14 -11.44
C TYR A 79 -6.61 -10.27 -11.11
N TYR A 80 -6.45 -9.31 -10.20
CA TYR A 80 -7.52 -8.40 -9.78
C TYR A 80 -7.65 -7.13 -10.63
N ARG A 81 -6.88 -6.99 -11.71
CA ARG A 81 -6.87 -5.84 -12.63
C ARG A 81 -6.53 -4.51 -11.94
N VAL A 82 -5.62 -4.55 -10.97
CA VAL A 82 -5.06 -3.37 -10.31
C VAL A 82 -3.88 -2.84 -11.11
N PRO A 83 -3.82 -1.53 -11.43
CA PRO A 83 -2.69 -0.94 -12.15
C PRO A 83 -1.41 -0.97 -11.30
N VAL A 84 -0.30 -1.35 -11.94
CA VAL A 84 1.03 -1.42 -11.34
C VAL A 84 2.02 -0.60 -12.15
N TYR A 85 2.82 0.22 -11.48
CA TYR A 85 3.87 1.04 -12.08
C TYR A 85 5.26 0.65 -11.55
N GLU A 86 6.25 0.62 -12.42
CA GLU A 86 7.64 0.27 -12.08
C GLU A 86 8.43 1.45 -11.49
N THR A 87 7.96 2.68 -11.70
CA THR A 87 8.65 3.89 -11.22
C THR A 87 7.68 4.85 -10.57
N LEU A 88 8.19 5.65 -9.62
CA LEU A 88 7.42 6.73 -9.00
C LEU A 88 7.02 7.80 -10.02
N ASP A 89 7.85 8.06 -11.02
CA ASP A 89 7.52 8.99 -12.12
C ASP A 89 6.35 8.48 -12.95
N GLY A 90 6.36 7.19 -13.34
CA GLY A 90 5.25 6.59 -14.09
C GLY A 90 3.95 6.57 -13.27
N LEU A 91 4.04 6.32 -11.96
CA LEU A 91 2.90 6.45 -11.05
C LEU A 91 2.40 7.90 -11.00
N LYS A 92 3.30 8.88 -10.81
CA LYS A 92 2.96 10.30 -10.74
C LYS A 92 2.23 10.76 -12.00
N ASP A 93 2.75 10.43 -13.18
CA ASP A 93 2.14 10.79 -14.46
C ASP A 93 0.74 10.20 -14.63
N ALA A 94 0.51 8.99 -14.10
CA ALA A 94 -0.83 8.39 -14.10
C ALA A 94 -1.77 9.07 -13.10
N LEU A 95 -1.29 9.39 -11.90
CA LEU A 95 -2.10 10.04 -10.88
C LEU A 95 -2.57 11.42 -11.32
N VAL A 96 -1.72 12.22 -11.96
CA VAL A 96 -2.10 13.53 -12.52
C VAL A 96 -3.30 13.39 -13.46
N LYS A 97 -3.27 12.40 -14.37
CA LYS A 97 -4.37 12.14 -15.32
C LYS A 97 -5.66 11.63 -14.67
N ILE A 98 -5.59 11.07 -13.46
CA ILE A 98 -6.76 10.54 -12.75
C ILE A 98 -7.48 11.64 -11.98
N VAL A 99 -6.74 12.64 -11.49
CA VAL A 99 -7.28 13.71 -10.64
C VAL A 99 -7.65 14.98 -11.39
N GLU A 100 -7.17 15.14 -12.62
CA GLU A 100 -7.60 16.18 -13.57
C GLU A 100 -8.93 15.82 -14.23
#